data_AF-A0A534U0F5-F1
#
_entry.id   AF-A0A534U0F5-F1
#
_cell.length_a   1.000
_cell.length_b   1.000
_cell.length_c   1.000
_cell.angle_alpha   90.00
_cell.angle_beta   90.00
_cell.angle_gamma   90.00
#
_symmetry.space_group_name_H-M   'P 1'
#
loop_
_entity.id
_entity.type
_entity.pdbx_description
1 polymer ?
#
loop_
_entity_poly.entity_id
_entity_poly.type
_entity_poly.pdbx_seq_one_letter_code
_entity_poly.pdbx_strand_id
1 'polypeptide(L)'
;TEHVRGHHMRVGTADDPATARFGERSDRFFFRTVPAQFRSAWRLETKRLGDTAMRWVDPRLLRSRVVHGLVVEWSVALGILALLGPGAFVAYLVQALIAVRLLEAVNYFEHWGLARSARRVGVDDSWDTDSWFTLYTLVGLSRHADHHAHAARPYQQLRYFDASPKLPYGYFGSVVLALFWGRRLQTLLTNELSRRRLGPFAECPAPDAVASAAATAQLGVG
;
A
#
# COMPACT_ATOMS: atom_id res chain seq x y z
N THR A 1 6.50 -6.32 8.87
CA THR A 1 7.86 -5.94 8.40
C THR A 1 7.79 -5.14 7.12
N GLU A 2 7.13 -5.68 6.09
CA GLU A 2 6.99 -5.06 4.77
C GLU A 2 6.29 -3.70 4.85
N HIS A 3 5.04 -3.65 5.32
CA HIS A 3 4.24 -2.43 5.28
C HIS A 3 4.94 -1.21 5.90
N VAL A 4 5.41 -1.34 7.15
CA VAL A 4 6.07 -0.24 7.88
C VAL A 4 7.46 0.12 7.35
N ARG A 5 8.30 -0.87 6.99
CA ARG A 5 9.72 -0.62 6.62
C ARG A 5 9.98 -0.67 5.11
N GLY A 6 8.96 -0.98 4.33
CA GLY A 6 9.01 -1.11 2.89
C GLY A 6 8.04 -0.11 2.29
N HIS A 7 6.76 -0.46 2.31
CA HIS A 7 5.69 0.33 1.69
C HIS A 7 5.67 1.78 2.19
N HIS A 8 5.54 2.06 3.50
CA HIS A 8 5.53 3.45 4.00
C HIS A 8 6.75 4.30 3.57
N MET A 9 7.93 3.68 3.45
CA MET A 9 9.14 4.40 3.02
C MET A 9 9.18 4.64 1.50
N ARG A 10 8.54 3.77 0.72
CA ARG A 10 8.68 3.72 -0.75
C ARG A 10 7.37 3.98 -1.51
N VAL A 11 6.24 4.15 -0.83
CA VAL A 11 4.93 4.40 -1.43
C VAL A 11 5.02 5.51 -2.45
N GLY A 12 4.36 5.32 -3.60
CA GLY A 12 4.42 6.24 -4.73
C GLY A 12 5.71 6.13 -5.57
N THR A 13 6.63 5.20 -5.28
CA THR A 13 7.84 4.97 -6.10
C THR A 13 7.82 3.65 -6.86
N ALA A 14 8.70 3.53 -7.85
CA ALA A 14 8.89 2.30 -8.62
C ALA A 14 9.33 1.09 -7.75
N ASP A 15 9.97 1.35 -6.60
CA ASP A 15 10.49 0.32 -5.69
C ASP A 15 9.44 -0.20 -4.69
N ASP A 16 8.26 0.41 -4.65
CA ASP A 16 7.16 -0.08 -3.82
C ASP A 16 6.28 -1.08 -4.58
N PRO A 17 6.25 -2.35 -4.16
CA PRO A 17 5.39 -3.34 -4.80
C PRO A 17 3.90 -3.02 -4.63
N ALA A 18 3.48 -2.35 -3.56
CA ALA A 18 2.09 -2.10 -3.24
C ALA A 18 1.51 -0.82 -3.90
N THR A 19 2.33 -0.02 -4.59
CA THR A 19 1.86 1.11 -5.40
C THR A 19 1.29 0.59 -6.72
N ALA A 20 0.02 0.90 -6.99
CA ALA A 20 -0.66 0.53 -8.23
C ALA A 20 -0.42 1.58 -9.31
N ARG A 21 0.07 1.16 -10.48
CA ARG A 21 0.48 2.09 -11.54
C ARG A 21 -0.74 2.64 -12.27
N PHE A 22 -0.63 3.85 -12.84
CA PHE A 22 -1.70 4.39 -13.67
C PHE A 22 -2.00 3.45 -14.85
N GLY A 23 -3.28 3.14 -15.05
CA GLY A 23 -3.74 2.17 -16.06
C GLY A 23 -3.51 0.69 -15.72
N GLU A 24 -2.83 0.36 -14.62
CA GLU A 24 -2.67 -1.03 -14.18
C GLU A 24 -4.00 -1.60 -13.73
N ARG A 25 -4.38 -2.78 -14.23
CA ARG A 25 -5.59 -3.49 -13.84
C ARG A 25 -5.42 -4.20 -12.50
N SER A 26 -6.50 -4.33 -11.73
CA SER A 26 -6.47 -4.91 -10.37
C SER A 26 -5.99 -6.37 -10.32
N ASP A 27 -6.29 -7.17 -11.35
CA ASP A 27 -5.80 -8.55 -11.51
C ASP A 27 -4.29 -8.58 -11.77
N ARG A 28 -3.82 -7.75 -12.71
CA ARG A 28 -2.38 -7.61 -13.01
C ARG A 28 -1.61 -7.11 -11.79
N PHE A 29 -2.16 -6.13 -11.08
CA PHE A 29 -1.62 -5.64 -9.82
C PHE A 29 -1.49 -6.78 -8.81
N PHE A 30 -2.54 -7.58 -8.60
CA PHE A 30 -2.55 -8.68 -7.65
C PHE A 30 -1.42 -9.69 -7.89
N PHE A 31 -1.28 -10.17 -9.13
CA PHE A 31 -0.23 -11.14 -9.48
C PHE A 31 1.18 -10.54 -9.42
N ARG A 32 1.31 -9.22 -9.55
CA ARG A 32 2.59 -8.51 -9.37
C ARG A 32 2.92 -8.28 -7.90
N THR A 33 1.98 -7.75 -7.13
CA THR A 33 2.21 -7.22 -5.78
C THR A 33 2.48 -8.34 -4.77
N VAL A 34 1.71 -9.43 -4.78
CA VAL A 34 1.80 -10.49 -3.75
C VAL A 34 3.20 -11.11 -3.67
N PRO A 35 3.79 -11.66 -4.76
CA PRO A 35 5.14 -12.20 -4.70
C PRO A 35 6.21 -11.11 -4.49
N ALA A 36 5.98 -9.89 -4.97
CA ALA A 36 6.93 -8.80 -4.82
C ALA A 36 7.00 -8.26 -3.38
N GLN A 37 5.88 -8.16 -2.69
CA GLN A 37 5.80 -7.82 -1.26
C GLN A 37 6.49 -8.90 -0.41
N PHE A 38 6.27 -10.19 -0.71
CA PHE A 38 6.98 -11.26 0.00
C PHE A 38 8.51 -11.17 -0.20
N ARG A 39 8.97 -10.95 -1.45
CA ARG A 39 10.41 -10.72 -1.73
C ARG A 39 10.96 -9.48 -1.03
N SER A 40 10.18 -8.39 -0.98
CA SER A 40 10.51 -7.16 -0.25
C SER A 40 10.66 -7.45 1.25
N ALA A 41 9.72 -8.17 1.84
CA ALA A 41 9.74 -8.57 3.25
C ALA A 41 10.96 -9.43 3.57
N TRP A 42 11.26 -10.41 2.71
CA TRP A 42 12.45 -11.26 2.86
C TRP A 42 13.73 -10.43 2.83
N ARG A 43 13.91 -9.58 1.81
CA ARG A 43 15.09 -8.70 1.67
C ARG A 43 15.27 -7.75 2.86
N LEU A 44 14.18 -7.17 3.36
CA LEU A 44 14.22 -6.30 4.54
C LEU A 44 14.63 -7.08 5.79
N GLU A 45 14.20 -8.33 5.90
CA GLU A 45 14.50 -9.18 7.04
C GLU A 45 15.93 -9.72 7.00
N THR A 46 16.43 -10.14 5.84
CA THR A 46 17.82 -10.55 5.66
C THR A 46 18.78 -9.37 5.93
N LYS A 47 18.43 -8.16 5.47
CA LYS A 47 19.15 -6.93 5.84
C LYS A 47 19.17 -6.68 7.35
N ARG A 48 18.03 -6.88 8.05
CA ARG A 48 17.95 -6.73 9.51
C ARG A 48 18.81 -7.76 10.25
N LEU A 49 18.95 -8.96 9.69
CA LEU A 49 19.77 -10.04 10.23
C LEU A 49 21.26 -9.92 9.86
N GLY A 50 21.63 -8.87 9.10
CA GLY A 50 23.02 -8.54 8.79
C GLY A 50 23.63 -9.37 7.66
N ASP A 51 22.84 -10.01 6.83
CA ASP A 51 23.32 -10.68 5.61
C ASP A 51 22.20 -10.74 4.55
N THR A 52 22.35 -10.00 3.46
CA THR A 52 21.37 -9.98 2.36
C THR A 52 21.46 -11.18 1.43
N ALA A 53 22.56 -11.93 1.45
CA ALA A 53 22.80 -13.15 0.66
C ALA A 53 22.59 -14.44 1.49
N MET A 54 21.96 -14.30 2.66
CA MET A 54 21.75 -15.37 3.62
C MET A 54 21.09 -16.60 2.98
N ARG A 55 21.70 -17.77 3.20
CA ARG A 55 21.20 -19.06 2.71
C ARG A 55 20.04 -19.54 3.58
N TRP A 56 19.19 -20.42 3.03
CA TRP A 56 18.02 -21.01 3.73
C TRP A 56 18.36 -21.86 4.97
N VAL A 57 19.64 -22.18 5.21
CA VAL A 57 20.12 -22.96 6.35
C VAL A 57 20.85 -22.11 7.40
N ASP A 58 20.91 -20.80 7.22
CA ASP A 58 21.61 -19.92 8.14
C ASP A 58 20.92 -19.90 9.52
N PRO A 59 21.65 -20.13 10.65
CA PRO A 59 21.07 -20.08 11.99
C PRO A 59 20.39 -18.76 12.36
N ARG A 60 20.75 -17.65 11.71
CA ARG A 60 20.08 -16.34 11.88
C ARG A 60 18.60 -16.39 11.50
N LEU A 61 18.17 -17.36 10.69
CA LEU A 61 16.76 -17.58 10.35
C LEU A 61 15.90 -17.92 11.57
N LEU A 62 16.48 -18.46 12.64
CA LEU A 62 15.79 -18.65 13.93
C LEU A 62 15.41 -17.34 14.63
N ARG A 63 15.92 -16.20 14.13
CA ARG A 63 15.52 -14.86 14.57
C ARG A 63 14.67 -14.15 13.53
N SER A 64 14.33 -14.81 12.42
CA SER A 64 13.61 -14.21 11.29
C SER A 64 12.12 -14.10 11.59
N ARG A 65 11.63 -12.87 11.60
CA ARG A 65 10.20 -12.57 11.77
C ARG A 65 9.36 -13.10 10.62
N VAL A 66 9.93 -13.16 9.41
CA VAL A 66 9.24 -13.71 8.23
C VAL A 66 9.10 -15.23 8.38
N VAL A 67 10.16 -15.92 8.79
CA VAL A 67 10.11 -17.37 9.03
C VAL A 67 9.15 -17.71 10.17
N HIS A 68 9.19 -16.96 11.28
CA HIS A 68 8.26 -17.17 12.39
C HIS A 68 6.80 -17.02 11.96
N GLY A 69 6.49 -16.00 11.15
CA GLY A 69 5.15 -15.81 10.59
C GLY A 69 4.70 -17.02 9.75
N LEU A 70 5.54 -17.46 8.82
CA LEU A 70 5.25 -18.62 7.97
C LEU A 70 5.04 -19.92 8.77
N VAL A 71 5.88 -20.15 9.79
CA VAL A 71 5.76 -21.33 10.66
C VAL A 71 4.44 -21.30 11.43
N VAL A 72 4.05 -20.14 11.99
CA VAL A 72 2.78 -20.00 12.70
C VAL A 72 1.59 -20.20 11.75
N GLU A 73 1.60 -19.55 10.59
CA GLU A 73 0.54 -19.68 9.58
C GLU A 73 0.34 -21.14 9.14
N TRP A 74 1.42 -21.84 8.77
CA TRP A 74 1.33 -23.24 8.37
C TRP A 74 1.00 -24.17 9.53
N SER A 75 1.45 -23.88 10.74
CA SER A 75 1.10 -24.67 11.93
C SER A 75 -0.40 -24.58 12.24
N VAL A 76 -1.00 -23.40 12.10
CA VAL A 76 -2.46 -23.22 12.21
C VAL A 76 -3.18 -23.99 11.10
N ALA A 77 -2.74 -23.85 9.85
CA ALA A 77 -3.36 -24.53 8.71
C ALA A 77 -3.30 -26.07 8.87
N LEU A 78 -2.13 -26.61 9.22
CA LEU A 78 -1.95 -28.05 9.45
C LEU A 78 -2.67 -28.54 10.70
N GLY A 79 -2.78 -27.71 11.75
CA GLY A 79 -3.61 -27.99 12.92
C GLY A 79 -5.10 -28.11 12.56
N ILE A 80 -5.62 -27.21 11.73
CA ILE A 80 -6.98 -27.30 11.18
C ILE A 80 -7.15 -28.60 10.38
N LEU A 81 -6.19 -28.94 9.52
CA LEU A 81 -6.23 -30.19 8.76
C LEU A 81 -6.27 -31.43 9.67
N ALA A 82 -5.40 -31.46 10.69
CA ALA A 82 -5.28 -32.61 11.58
C ALA A 82 -6.50 -32.77 12.52
N LEU A 83 -7.07 -31.68 13.01
CA LEU A 83 -8.15 -31.70 14.01
C LEU A 83 -9.55 -31.65 13.40
N LEU A 84 -9.73 -30.97 12.27
CA LEU A 84 -11.03 -30.69 11.64
C LEU A 84 -11.17 -31.31 10.23
N GLY A 85 -10.09 -31.91 9.71
CA GLY A 85 -10.10 -32.63 8.45
C GLY A 85 -9.94 -31.75 7.19
N PRO A 86 -9.92 -32.39 5.99
CA PRO A 86 -9.58 -31.72 4.74
C PRO A 86 -10.60 -30.66 4.30
N GLY A 87 -11.88 -30.84 4.63
CA GLY A 87 -12.91 -29.85 4.30
C GLY A 87 -12.68 -28.50 5.00
N ALA A 88 -12.39 -28.52 6.31
CA ALA A 88 -12.06 -27.32 7.07
C ALA A 88 -10.74 -26.69 6.61
N PHE A 89 -9.74 -27.52 6.27
CA PHE A 89 -8.48 -27.04 5.71
C PHE A 89 -8.67 -26.28 4.40
N VAL A 90 -9.44 -26.83 3.45
CA VAL A 90 -9.74 -26.15 2.18
C VAL A 90 -10.51 -24.86 2.42
N ALA A 91 -11.51 -24.86 3.31
CA ALA A 91 -12.25 -23.66 3.67
C ALA A 91 -11.34 -22.56 4.25
N TYR A 92 -10.38 -22.94 5.09
CA TYR A 92 -9.36 -22.03 5.63
C TYR A 92 -8.47 -21.43 4.52
N LEU A 93 -7.97 -22.25 3.58
CA LEU A 93 -7.16 -21.76 2.46
C LEU A 93 -7.95 -20.79 1.56
N VAL A 94 -9.22 -21.10 1.28
CA VAL A 94 -10.09 -20.21 0.49
C VAL A 94 -10.33 -18.90 1.25
N GLN A 95 -10.59 -18.95 2.55
CA GLN A 95 -10.75 -17.75 3.37
C GLN A 95 -9.48 -16.89 3.37
N ALA A 96 -8.30 -17.51 3.55
CA ALA A 96 -7.02 -16.82 3.50
C ALA A 96 -6.79 -16.15 2.13
N LEU A 97 -7.10 -16.84 1.03
CA LEU A 97 -7.03 -16.26 -0.31
C LEU A 97 -7.97 -15.06 -0.45
N ILE A 98 -9.20 -15.15 0.05
CA ILE A 98 -10.16 -14.04 0.03
C ILE A 98 -9.62 -12.86 0.84
N ALA A 99 -9.07 -13.09 2.04
CA ALA A 99 -8.49 -12.04 2.87
C ALA A 99 -7.34 -11.32 2.16
N VAL A 100 -6.42 -12.06 1.53
CA VAL A 100 -5.33 -11.48 0.75
C VAL A 100 -5.88 -10.71 -0.47
N ARG A 101 -6.90 -11.24 -1.17
CA ARG A 101 -7.53 -10.52 -2.29
C ARG A 101 -8.18 -9.21 -1.85
N LEU A 102 -8.83 -9.19 -0.69
CA LEU A 102 -9.44 -7.98 -0.13
C LEU A 102 -8.39 -6.95 0.27
N LEU A 103 -7.34 -7.37 0.98
CA LEU A 103 -6.22 -6.49 1.36
C LEU A 103 -5.58 -5.85 0.12
N GLU A 104 -5.28 -6.64 -0.91
CA GLU A 104 -4.67 -6.10 -2.12
C GLU A 104 -5.64 -5.27 -2.97
N ALA A 105 -6.95 -5.50 -2.88
CA ALA A 105 -7.92 -4.61 -3.52
C ALA A 105 -7.90 -3.22 -2.86
N VAL A 106 -7.74 -3.17 -1.53
CA VAL A 106 -7.59 -1.93 -0.76
C VAL A 106 -6.31 -1.20 -1.15
N ASN A 107 -5.15 -1.87 -1.05
CA ASN A 107 -3.85 -1.31 -1.50
C ASN A 107 -3.93 -0.80 -2.95
N TYR A 108 -4.62 -1.54 -3.83
CA TYR A 108 -4.76 -1.17 -5.23
C TYR A 108 -5.40 0.20 -5.38
N PHE A 109 -6.61 0.43 -4.83
CA PHE A 109 -7.29 1.71 -5.03
C PHE A 109 -6.72 2.84 -4.16
N GLU A 110 -6.10 2.53 -3.02
CA GLU A 110 -5.46 3.51 -2.14
C GLU A 110 -4.23 4.18 -2.77
N HIS A 111 -3.55 3.47 -3.68
CA HIS A 111 -2.32 3.94 -4.33
C HIS A 111 -2.42 3.97 -5.85
N TRP A 112 -3.62 3.87 -6.41
CA TRP A 112 -3.79 3.79 -7.86
C TRP A 112 -3.42 5.09 -8.55
N GLY A 113 -2.47 5.02 -9.48
CA GLY A 113 -2.15 6.12 -10.39
C GLY A 113 -1.44 7.31 -9.76
N LEU A 114 -1.09 7.23 -8.48
CA LEU A 114 -0.36 8.26 -7.76
C LEU A 114 1.12 7.85 -7.65
N ALA A 115 1.99 8.64 -8.26
CA ALA A 115 3.43 8.53 -8.13
C ALA A 115 3.93 9.77 -7.40
N ARG A 116 4.71 9.58 -6.35
CA ARG A 116 5.20 10.70 -5.55
C ARG A 116 6.25 11.48 -6.33
N SER A 117 6.17 12.80 -6.28
CA SER A 117 7.16 13.71 -6.89
C SER A 117 8.25 14.12 -5.91
N ALA A 118 7.95 14.12 -4.60
CA ALA A 118 8.85 14.51 -3.54
C ALA A 118 9.46 13.29 -2.80
N ARG A 119 10.54 13.54 -2.05
CA ARG A 119 11.15 12.52 -1.18
C ARG A 119 10.23 12.13 -0.01
N ARG A 120 9.45 13.08 0.51
CA ARG A 120 8.49 12.88 1.60
C ARG A 120 7.10 12.64 1.02
N VAL A 121 6.37 11.71 1.63
CA VAL A 121 4.99 11.38 1.22
C VAL A 121 4.05 12.52 1.61
N GLY A 122 3.32 13.04 0.64
CA GLY A 122 2.28 14.04 0.79
C GLY A 122 0.90 13.42 1.03
N VAL A 123 -0.07 14.27 1.38
CA VAL A 123 -1.48 13.83 1.55
C VAL A 123 -2.15 13.53 0.20
N ASP A 124 -1.60 14.05 -0.88
CA ASP A 124 -2.03 13.85 -2.27
C ASP A 124 -1.40 12.62 -2.94
N ASP A 125 -0.48 11.93 -2.28
CA ASP A 125 0.17 10.70 -2.75
C ASP A 125 -0.64 9.41 -2.49
N SER A 126 -1.83 9.53 -1.90
CA SER A 126 -2.73 8.39 -1.67
C SER A 126 -4.20 8.82 -1.61
N TRP A 127 -5.09 7.86 -1.88
CA TRP A 127 -6.53 8.08 -1.88
C TRP A 127 -7.10 8.01 -0.46
N ASP A 128 -8.13 8.81 -0.22
CA ASP A 128 -8.87 8.88 1.06
C ASP A 128 -10.37 8.74 0.76
N THR A 129 -11.21 8.72 1.80
CA THR A 129 -12.67 8.81 1.64
C THR A 129 -13.30 9.70 2.71
N ASP A 130 -14.38 10.37 2.33
CA ASP A 130 -15.21 11.15 3.26
C ASP A 130 -16.45 10.38 3.74
N SER A 131 -16.51 9.07 3.48
CA SER A 131 -17.61 8.22 3.92
C SER A 131 -17.55 7.98 5.43
N TRP A 132 -18.50 8.56 6.18
CA TRP A 132 -18.66 8.28 7.62
C TRP A 132 -18.83 6.78 7.89
N PHE A 133 -19.60 6.08 7.04
CA PHE A 133 -19.80 4.64 7.16
C PHE A 133 -18.48 3.86 7.03
N THR A 134 -17.65 4.22 6.04
CA THR A 134 -16.32 3.60 5.89
C THR A 134 -15.44 3.91 7.10
N LEU A 135 -15.46 5.16 7.57
CA LEU A 135 -14.64 5.62 8.69
C LEU A 135 -14.91 4.82 9.96
N TYR A 136 -16.17 4.70 10.38
CA TYR A 136 -16.50 4.00 11.62
C TYR A 136 -16.40 2.48 11.49
N THR A 137 -16.79 1.91 10.34
CA THR A 137 -16.72 0.46 10.15
C THR A 137 -15.27 -0.05 10.07
N LEU A 138 -14.37 0.73 9.47
CA LEU A 138 -12.95 0.39 9.35
C LEU A 138 -12.08 1.08 10.40
N VAL A 139 -12.70 1.65 11.45
CA VAL A 139 -12.01 2.22 12.62
C VAL A 139 -10.89 3.20 12.23
N GLY A 140 -11.19 4.12 11.33
CA GLY A 140 -10.25 5.16 10.91
C GLY A 140 -9.34 4.80 9.72
N LEU A 141 -9.34 3.56 9.23
CA LEU A 141 -8.48 3.12 8.10
C LEU A 141 -8.65 4.02 6.87
N SER A 142 -9.86 4.54 6.65
CA SER A 142 -10.15 5.42 5.52
C SER A 142 -9.27 6.66 5.44
N ARG A 143 -8.76 7.18 6.57
CA ARG A 143 -7.90 8.38 6.65
C ARG A 143 -6.46 8.08 6.23
N HIS A 144 -6.34 7.42 5.08
CA HIS A 144 -5.12 6.82 4.58
C HIS A 144 -4.07 7.87 4.15
N ALA A 145 -4.53 8.96 3.54
CA ALA A 145 -3.68 10.10 3.19
C ALA A 145 -2.87 10.63 4.38
N ASP A 146 -3.52 10.83 5.52
CA ASP A 146 -2.85 11.29 6.72
C ASP A 146 -1.98 10.21 7.35
N HIS A 147 -2.42 8.94 7.28
CA HIS A 147 -1.62 7.80 7.74
C HIS A 147 -0.29 7.71 6.99
N HIS A 148 -0.28 7.94 5.69
CA HIS A 148 0.96 7.93 4.91
C HIS A 148 1.81 9.19 5.09
N ALA A 149 1.20 10.37 5.12
CA ALA A 149 1.92 11.64 5.31
C ALA A 149 2.49 11.79 6.74
N HIS A 150 1.81 11.20 7.73
CA HIS A 150 2.12 11.27 9.16
C HIS A 150 2.03 9.90 9.84
N ALA A 151 2.83 8.92 9.40
CA ALA A 151 2.81 7.53 9.88
C ALA A 151 2.95 7.33 11.40
N ALA A 152 3.46 8.32 12.15
CA ALA A 152 3.55 8.28 13.60
C ALA A 152 2.30 8.77 14.34
N ARG A 153 1.31 9.33 13.62
CA ARG A 153 0.07 9.84 14.22
C ARG A 153 -0.81 8.66 14.67
N PRO A 154 -1.33 8.66 15.91
CA PRO A 154 -2.25 7.63 16.37
C PRO A 154 -3.51 7.57 15.51
N TYR A 155 -4.07 6.37 15.31
CA TYR A 155 -5.19 6.17 14.37
C TYR A 155 -6.43 7.03 14.71
N GLN A 156 -6.68 7.28 16.00
CA GLN A 156 -7.82 8.08 16.46
C GLN A 156 -7.68 9.57 16.13
N GLN A 157 -6.46 10.03 15.81
CA GLN A 157 -6.15 11.42 15.52
C GLN A 157 -6.01 11.68 14.02
N LEU A 158 -6.16 10.65 13.18
CA LEU A 158 -6.03 10.80 11.74
C LEU A 158 -7.08 11.78 11.19
N ARG A 159 -6.63 12.67 10.32
CA ARG A 159 -7.39 13.81 9.82
C ARG A 159 -7.79 13.61 8.36
N TYR A 160 -8.87 14.29 8.00
CA TYR A 160 -9.27 14.46 6.61
C TYR A 160 -8.49 15.60 5.96
N PHE A 161 -8.10 15.42 4.70
CA PHE A 161 -7.47 16.48 3.91
C PHE A 161 -8.18 16.65 2.56
N ASP A 162 -8.67 17.84 2.26
CA ASP A 162 -9.31 18.12 0.97
C ASP A 162 -8.37 17.99 -0.22
N ALA A 163 -7.06 18.13 -0.01
CA ALA A 163 -6.07 17.99 -1.08
C ALA A 163 -5.98 16.56 -1.64
N SER A 164 -6.29 15.53 -0.83
CA SER A 164 -6.18 14.15 -1.28
C SER A 164 -7.36 13.76 -2.21
N PRO A 165 -7.13 12.88 -3.20
CA PRO A 165 -8.21 12.38 -4.03
C PRO A 165 -9.17 11.51 -3.21
N LYS A 166 -10.47 11.57 -3.53
CA LYS A 166 -11.51 10.87 -2.77
C LYS A 166 -12.12 9.72 -3.55
N LEU A 167 -12.23 8.57 -2.89
CA LEU A 167 -12.93 7.41 -3.43
C LEU A 167 -14.43 7.69 -3.51
N PRO A 168 -15.05 7.68 -4.72
CA PRO A 168 -16.45 8.09 -4.89
C PRO A 168 -17.46 7.25 -4.10
N TYR A 169 -17.14 5.98 -3.81
CA TYR A 169 -18.04 5.02 -3.16
C TYR A 169 -17.49 4.47 -1.84
N GLY A 170 -16.50 5.13 -1.24
CA GLY A 170 -15.79 4.61 -0.07
C GLY A 170 -15.12 3.26 -0.33
N TYR A 171 -14.71 2.56 0.73
CA TYR A 171 -13.88 1.35 0.56
C TYR A 171 -14.74 0.16 0.11
N PHE A 172 -15.92 -0.03 0.68
CA PHE A 172 -16.79 -1.17 0.34
C PHE A 172 -17.18 -1.18 -1.14
N GLY A 173 -17.63 -0.02 -1.67
CA GLY A 173 -17.93 0.12 -3.09
C GLY A 173 -16.69 -0.06 -3.95
N SER A 174 -15.55 0.51 -3.54
CA SER A 174 -14.29 0.40 -4.29
C SER A 174 -13.73 -1.02 -4.34
N VAL A 175 -13.87 -1.81 -3.27
CA VAL A 175 -13.50 -3.24 -3.25
C VAL A 175 -14.34 -4.02 -4.26
N VAL A 176 -15.67 -3.87 -4.21
CA VAL A 176 -16.57 -4.55 -5.15
C VAL A 176 -16.24 -4.18 -6.59
N LEU A 177 -16.02 -2.88 -6.86
CA LEU A 177 -15.60 -2.42 -8.18
C LEU A 177 -14.22 -2.96 -8.58
N ALA A 178 -13.25 -3.01 -7.67
CA ALA A 178 -11.90 -3.51 -7.95
C ALA A 178 -11.90 -5.00 -8.31
N LEU A 179 -12.75 -5.80 -7.64
CA LEU A 179 -12.82 -7.24 -7.83
C LEU A 179 -13.64 -7.64 -9.07
N PHE A 180 -14.76 -6.98 -9.32
CA PHE A 180 -15.73 -7.41 -10.34
C PHE A 180 -15.89 -6.45 -11.52
N TRP A 181 -15.62 -5.15 -11.34
CA TRP A 181 -15.82 -4.10 -12.35
C TRP A 181 -14.62 -3.17 -12.51
N GLY A 182 -13.41 -3.74 -12.56
CA GLY A 182 -12.15 -2.98 -12.48
C GLY A 182 -12.01 -1.86 -13.52
N ARG A 183 -12.55 -2.02 -14.73
CA ARG A 183 -12.57 -0.95 -15.74
C ARG A 183 -13.40 0.26 -15.30
N ARG A 184 -14.56 0.02 -14.66
CA ARG A 184 -15.41 1.08 -14.14
C ARG A 184 -14.70 1.83 -13.01
N LEU A 185 -14.03 1.10 -12.12
CA LEU A 185 -13.19 1.70 -11.08
C LEU A 185 -12.13 2.62 -11.70
N GLN A 186 -11.35 2.12 -12.66
CA GLN A 186 -10.30 2.91 -13.32
C GLN A 186 -10.85 4.18 -13.98
N THR A 187 -12.01 4.14 -14.63
CA THR A 187 -12.65 5.34 -15.18
C THR A 187 -12.97 6.36 -14.09
N LEU A 188 -13.52 5.92 -12.96
CA LEU A 188 -13.84 6.81 -11.84
C LEU A 188 -12.58 7.43 -11.23
N LEU A 189 -11.55 6.63 -11.00
CA LEU A 189 -10.28 7.10 -10.44
C LEU A 189 -9.59 8.06 -11.43
N THR A 190 -9.57 7.74 -12.72
CA THR A 190 -9.00 8.62 -13.76
C THR A 190 -9.71 9.97 -13.80
N ASN A 191 -11.05 9.97 -13.77
CA ASN A 191 -11.83 11.19 -13.79
C ASN A 191 -11.55 12.08 -12.58
N GLU A 192 -11.40 11.47 -11.39
CA GLU A 192 -11.11 12.22 -10.17
C GLU A 192 -9.68 12.79 -10.16
N LEU A 193 -8.67 12.00 -10.57
CA LEU A 193 -7.30 12.50 -10.71
C LEU A 193 -7.22 13.64 -11.75
N SER A 194 -7.95 13.51 -12.86
CA SER A 194 -8.00 14.54 -13.91
C SER A 194 -8.64 15.83 -13.39
N ARG A 195 -9.79 15.73 -12.70
CA ARG A 195 -10.46 16.90 -12.08
C ARG A 195 -9.59 17.63 -11.08
N ARG A 196 -8.80 16.89 -10.29
CA ARG A 196 -7.92 17.44 -9.25
C ARG A 196 -6.52 17.81 -9.75
N ARG A 197 -6.18 17.50 -11.00
CA ARG A 197 -4.82 17.66 -11.56
C ARG A 197 -3.75 16.96 -10.72
N LEU A 198 -4.00 15.69 -10.38
CA LEU A 198 -3.09 14.86 -9.58
C LEU A 198 -2.52 13.69 -10.40
N GLY A 199 -1.43 13.10 -9.90
CA GLY A 199 -0.76 11.95 -10.53
C GLY A 199 -0.31 12.28 -11.96
N PRO A 200 -0.73 11.53 -13.00
CA PRO A 200 -0.33 11.78 -14.38
C PRO A 200 -0.91 13.06 -14.98
N PHE A 201 -1.82 13.75 -14.27
CA PHE A 201 -2.43 15.01 -14.69
C PHE A 201 -1.89 16.22 -13.94
N ALA A 202 -0.89 16.02 -13.06
CA ALA A 202 -0.22 17.11 -12.37
C ALA A 202 0.57 17.96 -13.38
N GLU A 203 0.46 19.28 -13.25
CA GLU A 203 1.29 20.20 -14.03
C GLU A 203 2.75 20.08 -13.57
N CYS A 204 3.67 19.95 -14.52
CA CYS A 204 5.09 20.00 -14.21
C CYS A 204 5.40 21.38 -13.60
N PRO A 205 6.12 21.48 -12.47
CA PRO A 205 6.48 22.79 -11.94
C PRO A 205 7.22 23.58 -13.02
N ALA A 206 6.81 24.82 -13.24
CA ALA A 206 7.51 25.71 -14.17
C ALA A 206 9.01 25.76 -13.79
N PRO A 207 9.93 25.70 -14.78
CA PRO A 207 11.37 25.64 -14.54
C PRO A 207 11.90 26.79 -13.66
N ASP A 208 11.18 27.92 -13.60
CA ASP A 208 11.57 29.12 -12.86
C ASP A 208 11.47 28.97 -11.32
N ALA A 209 10.67 28.03 -10.81
CA ALA A 209 10.56 27.80 -9.37
C ALA A 209 11.77 27.05 -8.79
N VAL A 210 12.46 26.24 -9.61
CA VAL A 210 13.66 25.50 -9.20
C VAL A 210 14.88 26.43 -9.16
N ALA A 211 14.96 27.40 -10.08
CA ALA A 211 16.03 28.40 -10.11
C ALA A 211 15.96 29.38 -8.92
N SER A 212 14.76 29.80 -8.52
CA SER A 212 14.57 30.70 -7.36
C SER A 212 14.96 30.02 -6.03
N ALA A 213 14.63 28.75 -5.83
CA ALA A 213 15.02 28.00 -4.65
C ALA A 213 16.55 27.75 -4.58
N ALA A 214 17.20 27.54 -5.73
CA ALA A 214 18.66 27.38 -5.81
C ALA A 214 19.40 28.71 -5.57
N ALA A 215 18.88 29.84 -6.05
CA ALA A 215 19.46 31.16 -5.83
C ALA A 215 19.33 31.63 -4.37
N THR A 216 18.20 31.34 -3.72
CA THR A 216 17.98 31.71 -2.31
C THR A 216 18.86 30.91 -1.36
N ALA A 217 19.24 29.68 -1.72
CA ALA A 217 20.17 28.85 -0.94
C ALA A 217 21.64 29.31 -1.05
N GLN A 218 22.02 30.05 -2.11
CA GLN A 218 23.39 30.58 -2.27
C GLN A 218 23.59 31.95 -1.62
N LEU A 219 22.53 32.69 -1.31
CA LEU A 219 22.62 34.04 -0.70
C LEU A 219 22.54 34.04 0.84
N GLY A 220 22.38 32.88 1.47
CA GLY A 220 22.30 32.72 2.94
C GLY A 220 23.60 32.33 3.64
N VAL A 221 24.73 32.31 2.92
CA VAL A 221 26.07 32.08 3.48
C VAL A 221 26.91 33.33 3.22
N GLY A 222 26.79 34.30 4.12
CA GLY A 222 27.56 35.54 4.14
C GLY A 222 27.58 36.09 5.55
#